data_AF-A0A376VPF2-F1
#
_entry.id   AF-A0A376VPF2-F1
#
_cell.length_a   1.000
_cell.length_b   1.000
_cell.length_c   1.000
_cell.angle_alpha   90.00
_cell.angle_beta   90.00
_cell.angle_gamma   90.00
#
_symmetry.space_group_name_H-M   'P 1'
#
loop_
_entity.id
_entity.type
_entity.pdbx_description
1 polymer ?
#
loop_
_entity_poly.entity_id
_entity_poly.type
_entity_poly.pdbx_seq_one_letter_code
_entity_poly.pdbx_strand_id
1 'polypeptide(L)'
;MKSQRARWPAVGKKLMRFRFDFERRRMSVVVAENTEHHQLVCKGALQEILNVCSQVRHNGEIVPLDDIMLRKIKRVTDTLNRQGLRVVAVATKYLPAREGDYQRADESDLILEGYIAFLDPPKRQLLRH
;
A
#
# COMPACT_ATOMS: atom_id res chain seq x y z
N MET A 1 -22.34 -18.96 -6.06
CA MET A 1 -20.93 -18.78 -5.65
C MET A 1 -20.84 -17.49 -4.83
N LYS A 2 -20.78 -17.59 -3.50
CA LYS A 2 -20.91 -16.42 -2.61
C LYS A 2 -19.60 -15.62 -2.63
N SER A 3 -19.66 -14.43 -3.24
CA SER A 3 -18.65 -13.38 -3.11
C SER A 3 -18.43 -13.08 -1.62
N GLN A 4 -17.32 -13.56 -1.05
CA GLN A 4 -16.86 -13.09 0.25
C GLN A 4 -16.44 -11.64 0.08
N ARG A 5 -17.34 -10.71 0.47
CA ARG A 5 -16.96 -9.32 0.68
C ARG A 5 -15.95 -9.32 1.82
N ALA A 6 -14.74 -8.83 1.58
CA ALA A 6 -13.83 -8.46 2.65
C ALA A 6 -14.58 -7.45 3.54
N ARG A 7 -15.07 -7.93 4.69
CA ARG A 7 -15.73 -7.10 5.68
C ARG A 7 -14.64 -6.27 6.32
N TRP A 8 -14.45 -5.05 5.82
CA TRP A 8 -13.57 -4.10 6.50
C TRP A 8 -14.15 -3.88 7.89
N PRO A 9 -13.42 -4.17 8.98
CA PRO A 9 -13.89 -3.82 10.31
C PRO A 9 -14.12 -2.30 10.37
N ALA A 10 -14.99 -1.86 11.28
CA ALA A 10 -15.21 -0.45 11.55
C ALA A 10 -13.84 0.25 11.62
N VAL A 11 -13.67 1.37 10.90
CA VAL A 11 -12.36 2.02 10.75
C VAL A 11 -11.76 2.24 12.14
N GLY A 12 -10.73 1.46 12.44
CA GLY A 12 -10.05 1.45 13.73
C GLY A 12 -9.55 2.84 14.13
N LYS A 13 -9.39 3.09 15.43
CA LYS A 13 -8.82 4.35 15.92
C LYS A 13 -7.41 4.51 15.33
N LYS A 14 -7.17 5.64 14.64
CA LYS A 14 -5.83 5.98 14.13
C LYS A 14 -4.89 6.25 15.31
N LEU A 15 -3.83 5.46 15.41
CA LEU A 15 -2.79 5.56 16.44
C LEU A 15 -1.63 6.43 15.98
N MET A 16 -1.17 6.22 14.74
CA MET A 16 -0.01 6.92 14.18
C MET A 16 -0.20 7.23 12.70
N ARG A 17 0.51 8.27 12.21
CA ARG A 17 0.66 8.55 10.78
C ARG A 17 2.08 8.98 10.46
N PHE A 18 2.74 8.23 9.57
CA PHE A 18 3.93 8.70 8.88
C PHE A 18 3.49 9.48 7.64
N ARG A 19 3.74 10.79 7.65
CA ARG A 19 3.39 11.66 6.51
C ARG A 19 4.16 11.25 5.26
N PHE A 20 3.65 11.70 4.11
CA PHE A 20 4.36 11.56 2.85
C PHE A 20 5.73 12.21 2.95
N ASP A 21 6.71 11.51 2.42
CA ASP A 21 8.11 11.85 2.44
C ASP A 21 8.61 11.75 1.00
N PHE A 22 9.25 12.80 0.51
CA PHE A 22 9.65 12.89 -0.90
C PHE A 22 10.78 11.92 -1.25
N GLU A 23 11.61 11.53 -0.29
CA GLU A 23 12.69 10.57 -0.49
C GLU A 23 12.11 9.15 -0.56
N ARG A 24 11.26 8.77 0.40
CA ARG A 24 10.61 7.45 0.44
C ARG A 24 9.48 7.31 -0.59
N ARG A 25 8.87 8.42 -1.00
CA ARG A 25 7.66 8.50 -1.85
C ARG A 25 6.52 7.60 -1.38
N ARG A 26 6.36 7.49 -0.05
CA ARG A 26 5.35 6.69 0.64
C ARG A 26 4.80 7.44 1.86
N MET A 27 3.61 7.05 2.28
CA MET A 27 3.03 7.40 3.58
C MET A 27 2.34 6.17 4.19
N SER A 28 2.16 6.18 5.50
CA SER A 28 1.46 5.10 6.18
C SER A 28 0.69 5.59 7.40
N VAL A 29 -0.25 4.76 7.83
CA VAL A 29 -1.01 4.94 9.07
C VAL A 29 -1.01 3.64 9.84
N VAL A 30 -1.04 3.74 11.16
CA VAL A 30 -1.32 2.61 12.03
C VAL A 30 -2.68 2.84 12.67
N VAL A 31 -3.54 1.84 12.57
CA VAL A 31 -4.90 1.85 13.13
C VAL A 31 -5.07 0.68 14.10
N ALA A 32 -5.79 0.90 15.19
CA ALA A 32 -6.20 -0.16 16.10
C ALA A 32 -7.36 -0.94 15.48
N GLU A 33 -7.12 -2.17 15.04
CA GLU A 33 -8.18 -3.02 14.49
C GLU A 33 -9.03 -3.63 15.60
N ASN A 34 -8.36 -4.11 16.66
CA ASN A 34 -8.97 -4.54 17.92
C ASN A 34 -7.97 -4.36 19.07
N THR A 35 -8.25 -4.94 20.24
CA THR A 35 -7.39 -4.83 21.44
C THR A 35 -6.08 -5.61 21.34
N GLU A 36 -5.98 -6.57 20.42
CA GLU A 36 -4.83 -7.48 20.28
C GLU A 36 -4.02 -7.21 19.01
N HIS A 37 -4.62 -6.56 18.02
CA HIS A 37 -4.04 -6.33 16.71
C HIS A 37 -4.18 -4.90 16.25
N HIS A 38 -3.08 -4.37 15.74
CA HIS A 38 -3.03 -3.15 14.98
C HIS A 38 -2.71 -3.45 13.52
N GLN A 39 -3.14 -2.57 12.63
CA GLN A 39 -2.87 -2.69 11.20
C GLN A 39 -2.07 -1.47 10.74
N LEU A 40 -0.90 -1.72 10.14
CA LEU A 40 -0.17 -0.73 9.39
C LEU A 40 -0.65 -0.78 7.94
N VAL A 41 -1.10 0.36 7.41
CA VAL A 41 -1.46 0.52 5.99
C VAL A 41 -0.51 1.51 5.37
N CYS A 42 0.27 1.07 4.37
CA CYS A 42 1.23 1.88 3.64
C CYS A 42 0.77 2.07 2.18
N LYS A 43 0.93 3.27 1.64
CA LYS A 43 0.68 3.56 0.23
C LYS A 43 1.73 4.47 -0.36
N GLY A 44 1.99 4.31 -1.65
CA GLY A 44 2.95 5.17 -2.35
C GLY A 44 3.24 4.72 -3.78
N ALA A 45 4.37 5.19 -4.31
CA ALA A 45 4.86 4.76 -5.60
C ALA A 45 5.11 3.24 -5.61
N LEU A 46 4.84 2.58 -6.74
CA LEU A 46 4.92 1.12 -6.84
C LEU A 46 6.29 0.58 -6.41
N GLN A 47 7.37 1.06 -7.05
CA GLN A 47 8.72 0.54 -6.79
C GLN A 47 9.10 0.70 -5.31
N GLU A 48 8.69 1.81 -4.72
CA GLU A 48 8.96 2.13 -3.33
C GLU A 48 8.20 1.23 -2.35
N ILE A 49 6.96 0.86 -2.67
CA ILE A 49 6.20 -0.10 -1.88
C ILE A 49 6.78 -1.51 -2.03
N LEU A 50 7.15 -1.91 -3.25
CA LEU A 50 7.78 -3.21 -3.48
C LEU A 50 9.08 -3.38 -2.69
N ASN A 51 9.87 -2.32 -2.54
CA ASN A 51 11.11 -2.34 -1.75
C ASN A 51 10.90 -2.62 -0.25
N VAL A 52 9.68 -2.48 0.27
CA VAL A 52 9.34 -2.73 1.68
C VAL A 52 8.37 -3.90 1.86
N CYS A 53 8.01 -4.60 0.79
CA CYS A 53 7.15 -5.78 0.84
C CYS A 53 8.00 -7.05 0.77
N SER A 54 7.67 -8.03 1.59
CA SER A 54 8.22 -9.40 1.48
C SER A 54 7.18 -10.39 0.95
N GLN A 55 5.90 -10.00 0.95
CA GLN A 55 4.75 -10.84 0.59
C GLN A 55 3.78 -10.09 -0.32
N VAL A 56 2.85 -10.81 -0.94
CA VAL A 56 1.80 -10.26 -1.78
C VAL A 56 0.52 -11.08 -1.63
N ARG A 57 -0.63 -10.40 -1.60
CA ARG A 57 -1.93 -11.07 -1.69
C ARG A 57 -2.23 -11.39 -3.15
N HIS A 58 -2.38 -12.68 -3.45
CA HIS A 58 -2.68 -13.17 -4.79
C HIS A 58 -3.75 -14.26 -4.70
N ASN A 59 -4.87 -14.07 -5.43
CA ASN A 59 -6.02 -14.98 -5.42
C ASN A 59 -6.59 -15.28 -4.02
N GLY A 60 -6.51 -14.30 -3.11
CA GLY A 60 -6.99 -14.42 -1.73
C GLY A 60 -5.96 -14.96 -0.74
N GLU A 61 -4.86 -15.53 -1.22
CA GLU A 61 -3.78 -16.07 -0.40
C GLU A 61 -2.61 -15.10 -0.27
N ILE A 62 -1.85 -15.22 0.82
CA ILE A 62 -0.62 -14.46 1.02
C ILE A 62 0.54 -15.35 0.60
N VAL A 63 1.29 -14.93 -0.41
CA VAL A 63 2.44 -15.67 -0.95
C VAL A 63 3.69 -14.79 -0.90
N PRO A 64 4.91 -15.38 -0.94
CA PRO A 64 6.14 -14.59 -1.03
C PRO A 64 6.14 -13.67 -2.26
N LEU A 65 6.69 -12.46 -2.10
CA LEU A 65 6.94 -11.56 -3.21
C LEU A 65 8.24 -11.98 -3.91
N ASP A 66 8.16 -13.09 -4.65
CA ASP A 66 9.28 -13.63 -5.42
C ASP A 66 9.42 -12.96 -6.81
N ASP A 67 10.43 -13.37 -7.56
CA ASP A 67 10.68 -12.87 -8.91
C ASP A 67 9.54 -13.13 -9.90
N ILE A 68 8.78 -14.23 -9.70
CA ILE A 68 7.64 -14.56 -10.56
C ILE A 68 6.53 -13.54 -10.32
N MET A 69 6.20 -13.28 -9.05
CA MET A 69 5.20 -12.29 -8.67
C MET A 69 5.64 -10.88 -9.06
N LEU A 70 6.91 -10.53 -8.86
CA LEU A 70 7.46 -9.24 -9.24
C LEU A 70 7.31 -8.98 -10.75
N ARG A 71 7.62 -9.97 -11.60
CA ARG A 71 7.43 -9.86 -13.05
C ARG A 71 5.97 -9.67 -13.44
N LYS A 72 5.04 -10.40 -12.79
CA LYS A 72 3.59 -10.25 -13.03
C LYS A 72 3.12 -8.84 -12.68
N ILE A 73 3.48 -8.34 -11.50
CA ILE A 73 3.12 -7.00 -11.03
C ILE A 73 3.63 -5.94 -11.99
N LYS A 74 4.93 -5.97 -12.31
CA LYS A 74 5.56 -5.01 -13.24
C LYS A 74 4.86 -4.98 -14.59
N ARG A 75 4.55 -6.15 -15.18
CA ARG A 75 3.84 -6.21 -16.47
C ARG A 75 2.48 -5.51 -16.45
N VAL A 76 1.70 -5.70 -15.39
CA VAL A 76 0.39 -5.05 -15.26
C VAL A 76 0.56 -3.55 -15.10
N THR A 77 1.45 -3.12 -14.21
CA THR A 77 1.64 -1.69 -13.93
C THR A 77 2.28 -0.93 -15.09
N ASP A 78 3.18 -1.56 -15.84
CA ASP A 78 3.75 -0.97 -17.06
C ASP A 78 2.68 -0.75 -18.13
N THR A 79 1.72 -1.67 -18.22
CA THR A 79 0.57 -1.52 -19.13
C THR A 79 -0.30 -0.34 -18.73
N LEU A 80 -0.61 -0.20 -17.42
CA LEU A 80 -1.37 0.93 -16.88
C LEU A 80 -0.63 2.26 -17.10
N ASN A 81 0.68 2.30 -16.85
CA ASN A 81 1.50 3.49 -17.06
C ASN A 81 1.53 3.89 -18.54
N ARG A 82 1.63 2.92 -19.48
CA ARG A 82 1.56 3.20 -20.92
C ARG A 82 0.21 3.75 -21.38
N GLN A 83 -0.86 3.46 -20.63
CA GLN A 83 -2.18 4.07 -20.85
C GLN A 83 -2.29 5.48 -20.25
N GLY A 84 -1.20 6.04 -19.72
CA GLY A 84 -1.18 7.35 -19.06
C GLY A 84 -1.79 7.35 -17.66
N LEU A 85 -2.05 6.18 -17.08
CA LEU A 85 -2.59 6.08 -15.73
C LEU A 85 -1.46 6.17 -14.70
N ARG A 86 -1.71 6.92 -13.64
CA ARG A 86 -0.87 6.92 -12.45
C ARG A 86 -1.24 5.74 -11.58
N VAL A 87 -0.23 5.00 -11.13
CA VAL A 87 -0.39 3.83 -10.25
C VAL A 87 0.07 4.16 -8.83
N VAL A 88 -0.77 3.88 -7.84
CA VAL A 88 -0.42 3.95 -6.41
C VAL A 88 -0.61 2.56 -5.81
N ALA A 89 0.46 2.00 -5.26
CA ALA A 89 0.42 0.70 -4.58
C ALA A 89 -0.01 0.86 -3.12
N VAL A 90 -0.66 -0.18 -2.60
CA VAL A 90 -1.11 -0.29 -1.20
C VAL A 90 -0.59 -1.60 -0.63
N ALA A 91 -0.02 -1.53 0.56
CA ALA A 91 0.47 -2.68 1.31
C ALA A 91 0.04 -2.60 2.77
N THR A 92 -0.07 -3.75 3.42
CA THR A 92 -0.45 -3.83 4.84
C THR A 92 0.50 -4.71 5.63
N LYS A 93 0.46 -4.55 6.96
CA LYS A 93 1.09 -5.47 7.92
C LYS A 93 0.24 -5.52 9.18
N TYR A 94 -0.01 -6.73 9.66
CA TYR A 94 -0.61 -6.95 10.97
C TYR A 94 0.50 -6.89 12.02
N LEU A 95 0.25 -6.10 13.06
CA LEU A 95 1.17 -5.90 14.17
C LEU A 95 0.46 -6.32 15.46
N PRO A 96 1.17 -6.93 16.43
CA PRO A 96 0.63 -7.08 17.77
C PRO A 96 0.30 -5.70 18.33
N ALA A 97 -0.84 -5.59 19.02
CA ALA A 97 -1.12 -4.41 19.82
C ALA A 97 -0.02 -4.24 20.86
N ARG A 98 0.53 -3.03 20.95
CA ARG A 98 1.59 -2.69 21.91
C ARG A 98 1.44 -1.27 22.40
N GLU A 99 1.87 -1.07 23.65
CA GLU A 99 2.12 0.25 24.21
C GLU A 99 3.51 0.70 23.74
N GLY A 100 3.60 1.90 23.15
CA GLY A 100 4.83 2.46 22.60
C GLY A 100 4.65 3.07 21.21
N ASP A 101 5.67 3.80 20.79
CA ASP A 101 5.65 4.52 19.52
C ASP A 101 5.92 3.59 18.33
N TYR A 102 5.22 3.85 17.23
CA TYR A 102 5.58 3.30 15.93
C TYR A 102 6.73 4.08 15.34
N GLN A 103 7.59 3.40 14.60
CA GLN A 103 8.71 3.99 13.89
C GLN A 103 8.62 3.72 12.39
N ARG A 104 9.36 4.50 11.59
CA ARG A 104 9.43 4.27 10.14
C ARG A 104 9.98 2.88 9.80
N ALA A 105 10.81 2.30 10.67
CA ALA A 105 11.32 0.94 10.51
C ALA A 105 10.21 -0.13 10.51
N ASP A 106 9.03 0.16 11.08
CA ASP A 106 7.87 -0.73 11.01
C ASP A 106 7.30 -0.85 9.58
N GLU A 107 7.64 0.08 8.67
CA GLU A 107 7.35 0.00 7.22
C GLU A 107 8.29 -1.01 6.50
N SER A 108 8.31 -2.25 6.96
CA SER A 108 9.12 -3.36 6.43
C SER A 108 8.34 -4.66 6.50
N ASP A 109 8.73 -5.66 5.68
CA ASP A 109 8.06 -6.96 5.57
C ASP A 109 6.54 -6.86 5.36
N LEU A 110 6.13 -5.91 4.51
CA LEU A 110 4.73 -5.69 4.21
C LEU A 110 4.18 -6.75 3.24
N ILE A 111 2.86 -6.90 3.25
CA ILE A 111 2.08 -7.63 2.26
C ILE A 111 1.55 -6.63 1.24
N LEU A 112 1.99 -6.72 -0.01
CA LEU A 112 1.38 -5.96 -1.10
C LEU A 112 -0.06 -6.44 -1.30
N GLU A 113 -1.03 -5.55 -1.09
CA GLU A 113 -2.45 -5.87 -1.26
C GLU A 113 -2.92 -5.62 -2.70
N GLY A 114 -2.29 -4.66 -3.38
CA GLY A 114 -2.60 -4.32 -4.76
C GLY A 114 -2.24 -2.89 -5.11
N TYR A 115 -2.89 -2.38 -6.15
CA TYR A 115 -2.64 -1.04 -6.66
C TYR A 115 -3.90 -0.42 -7.24
N ILE A 116 -3.97 0.90 -7.15
CA ILE A 116 -5.03 1.74 -7.71
C ILE A 116 -4.43 2.48 -8.89
N ALA A 117 -5.10 2.39 -10.05
CA ALA A 117 -4.74 3.13 -11.25
C ALA A 117 -5.78 4.22 -11.52
N PHE A 118 -5.34 5.44 -11.77
CA PHE A 118 -6.22 6.56 -12.03
C PHE A 118 -5.59 7.52 -13.03
N LEU A 119 -6.42 8.25 -13.76
CA LEU A 119 -5.95 9.34 -14.61
C LEU A 119 -5.57 10.52 -13.71
N ASP A 120 -4.33 10.96 -13.79
CA ASP A 120 -3.86 12.18 -13.13
C ASP A 120 -3.69 13.25 -14.22
N PRO A 121 -4.77 13.98 -14.59
CA PRO A 121 -4.67 14.98 -15.64
C PRO A 121 -3.60 16.00 -15.26
N PRO A 122 -2.75 16.43 -16.21
CA PRO A 122 -1.74 17.44 -15.91
C PRO A 122 -2.43 18.64 -15.26
N LYS A 123 -1.90 19.11 -14.13
CA LYS A 123 -2.34 20.39 -13.56
C LYS A 123 -2.26 21.40 -14.70
N ARG A 124 -3.39 22.05 -15.05
CA ARG A 124 -3.37 23.24 -15.91
C ARG A 124 -2.44 24.24 -15.24
N GLN A 125 -1.18 24.25 -15.65
CA GLN A 125 -0.32 25.37 -15.33
C GLN A 125 -0.92 26.54 -16.11
N LEU A 126 -1.39 27.52 -15.35
CA LEU A 126 -1.79 28.82 -15.84
C LEU A 126 -0.76 29.29 -16.86
N LEU A 127 -1.18 29.40 -18.12
CA LEU A 127 -0.56 30.33 -19.06
C LEU A 127 -0.70 31.71 -18.42
N ARG A 128 0.34 32.14 -17.71
CA ARG A 128 0.53 33.55 -17.39
C ARG A 128 1.19 34.16 -18.61
N HIS A 129 0.39 34.93 -19.36
CA HIS A 129 0.89 35.93 -20.29
C HIS A 129 1.71 36.97 -19.53
#